data_AF-A0A453S0Q6-F1
#
_entry.id   AF-A0A453S0Q6-F1
#
_cell.length_a   1.000
_cell.length_b   1.000
_cell.length_c   1.000
_cell.angle_alpha   90.00
_cell.angle_beta   90.00
_cell.angle_gamma   90.00
#
_symmetry.space_group_name_H-M   'P 1'
#
loop_
_entity.id
_entity.type
_entity.pdbx_description
1 polymer ?
#
loop_
_entity_poly.entity_id
_entity_poly.type
_entity_poly.pdbx_seq_one_letter_code
_entity_poly.pdbx_strand_id
1 'polypeptide(L)'
;QKDSAKELGQAWAKFFHANGIPGEKADCLHFQEAMKLTQQLGSVVQDVPTGSEIDGPCLQSEYDELMERVAEWKGWWGLYGVTVMCDSWIGPTGTTIVNFMISCDRRMYFHKSVDATGSMQSIPYLYELIRKVVVEEIGQGFVVQIVTQNGSNFKEACGQLIKEYPHIVWQPCAAHTVNLMLMEIGNIPKVDAVLSSAKRICRFFYSYSEPLHAQMKTKIGGELIPPNAARFGTDFMCLQSYWDNKDKLRQWMISNEWEDGPWSREADYDYTYDCLISWSWWEDVKWVLDRIRPLYAVLQHADSPKTRSISGFMPRMIAARDELQSLFQEGSEDLNDFMDVVDRRVVDLYDGTLMIAGKD
;
A
#
# COMPACT_ATOMS: atom_id res chain seq x y z
N GLN A 1 -16.88 42.12 2.44
CA GLN A 1 -16.10 41.06 1.73
C GLN A 1 -15.07 40.39 2.64
N LYS A 2 -14.09 41.10 3.24
CA LYS A 2 -13.12 40.48 4.16
C LYS A 2 -13.77 39.86 5.41
N ASP A 3 -14.77 40.52 6.00
CA ASP A 3 -15.47 40.00 7.18
C ASP A 3 -16.37 38.79 6.84
N SER A 4 -17.08 38.84 5.71
CA SER A 4 -17.94 37.74 5.23
C SER A 4 -17.15 36.47 4.89
N ALA A 5 -15.95 36.61 4.30
CA ALA A 5 -15.08 35.46 4.03
C ALA A 5 -14.57 34.81 5.33
N LYS A 6 -14.28 35.62 6.35
CA LYS A 6 -13.87 35.14 7.67
C LYS A 6 -15.00 34.42 8.39
N GLU A 7 -16.21 34.96 8.36
CA GLU A 7 -17.41 34.32 8.93
C GLU A 7 -17.69 32.96 8.27
N LEU A 8 -17.66 32.90 6.94
CA LEU A 8 -17.83 31.66 6.19
C LEU A 8 -16.75 30.63 6.55
N GLY A 9 -15.49 31.05 6.62
CA GLY A 9 -14.38 30.19 7.04
C GLY A 9 -14.56 29.63 8.45
N GLN A 10 -15.05 30.43 9.39
CA GLN A 10 -15.35 29.98 10.76
C GLN A 10 -16.51 29.00 10.82
N ALA A 11 -17.55 29.19 10.00
CA ALA A 11 -18.66 28.25 9.91
C ALA A 11 -18.20 26.89 9.36
N TRP A 12 -17.38 26.87 8.31
CA TRP A 12 -16.81 25.64 7.77
C TRP A 12 -15.87 24.94 8.75
N ALA A 13 -15.00 25.70 9.44
CA ALA A 13 -14.13 25.13 10.45
C ALA A 13 -14.93 24.38 11.53
N LYS A 14 -16.06 24.94 11.98
CA LYS A 14 -16.95 24.25 12.94
C LYS A 14 -17.52 22.95 12.36
N PHE A 15 -18.04 22.95 11.13
CA PHE A 15 -18.60 21.75 10.51
C PHE A 15 -17.53 20.67 10.31
N PHE A 16 -16.38 21.02 9.78
CA PHE A 16 -15.29 20.08 9.50
C PHE A 16 -14.77 19.45 10.79
N HIS A 17 -14.46 20.27 11.82
CA HIS A 17 -13.94 19.75 13.08
C HIS A 17 -14.99 18.96 13.88
N ALA A 18 -16.27 19.34 13.82
CA ALA A 18 -17.34 18.60 14.49
C ALA A 18 -17.56 17.19 13.90
N ASN A 19 -17.30 17.00 12.60
CA ASN A 19 -17.49 15.74 11.89
C ASN A 19 -16.18 14.98 11.61
N GLY A 20 -15.05 15.46 12.14
CA GLY A 20 -13.73 14.86 11.89
C GLY A 20 -13.30 14.89 10.42
N ILE A 21 -13.80 15.85 9.63
CA ILE A 21 -13.43 16.01 8.22
C ILE A 21 -12.10 16.79 8.16
N PRO A 22 -11.05 16.24 7.53
CA PRO A 22 -9.78 16.96 7.37
C PRO A 22 -9.95 18.24 6.55
N GLY A 23 -9.28 19.33 6.95
CA GLY A 23 -9.37 20.63 6.27
C GLY A 23 -8.99 20.59 4.79
N GLU A 24 -8.07 19.68 4.40
CA GLU A 24 -7.70 19.41 3.00
C GLU A 24 -8.91 19.04 2.10
N LYS A 25 -10.02 18.55 2.67
CA LYS A 25 -11.22 18.24 1.87
C LYS A 25 -11.91 19.50 1.35
N ALA A 26 -11.63 20.67 1.93
CA ALA A 26 -12.08 21.95 1.38
C ALA A 26 -11.36 22.32 0.06
N ASP A 27 -10.19 21.73 -0.20
CA ASP A 27 -9.45 21.90 -1.45
C ASP A 27 -9.92 20.95 -2.56
N CYS A 28 -10.86 20.04 -2.26
CA CYS A 28 -11.48 19.16 -3.24
C CYS A 28 -12.27 19.97 -4.28
N LEU A 29 -12.04 19.70 -5.57
CA LEU A 29 -12.71 20.41 -6.67
C LEU A 29 -14.23 20.31 -6.55
N HIS A 30 -14.77 19.12 -6.26
CA HIS A 30 -16.22 18.92 -6.10
C HIS A 30 -16.81 19.72 -4.94
N PHE A 31 -16.07 19.86 -3.83
CA PHE A 31 -16.49 20.71 -2.72
C PHE A 31 -16.54 22.18 -3.16
N GLN A 32 -15.49 22.66 -3.82
CA GLN A 32 -15.44 24.04 -4.32
C GLN A 32 -16.52 24.35 -5.36
N GLU A 33 -16.83 23.39 -6.24
CA GLU A 33 -17.88 23.51 -7.25
C GLU A 33 -19.27 23.51 -6.61
N ALA A 34 -19.54 22.59 -5.68
CA ALA A 34 -20.78 22.58 -4.91
C ALA A 34 -20.98 23.92 -4.18
N MET A 35 -19.92 24.47 -3.57
CA MET A 35 -19.97 25.76 -2.89
C MET A 35 -20.27 26.93 -3.83
N LYS A 36 -19.63 26.97 -5.01
CA LYS A 36 -19.92 27.98 -6.02
C LYS A 36 -21.37 27.88 -6.50
N LEU A 37 -21.87 26.66 -6.71
CA LEU A 37 -23.24 26.43 -7.11
C LEU A 37 -24.22 26.90 -6.02
N THR A 38 -23.98 26.57 -4.75
CA THR A 38 -24.79 27.07 -3.62
C THR A 38 -24.82 28.60 -3.58
N GLN A 39 -23.69 29.27 -3.80
CA GLN A 39 -23.62 30.74 -3.85
C GLN A 39 -24.39 31.32 -5.05
N GLN A 40 -24.30 30.68 -6.22
CA GLN A 40 -25.01 31.11 -7.43
C GLN A 40 -26.53 30.95 -7.29
N LEU A 41 -26.98 29.85 -6.69
CA LEU A 41 -28.40 29.60 -6.45
C LEU A 41 -28.96 30.50 -5.34
N GLY A 42 -28.13 30.95 -4.39
CA GLY A 42 -28.53 31.90 -3.35
C GLY A 42 -29.77 31.45 -2.59
N SER A 43 -30.72 32.36 -2.37
CA SER A 43 -31.98 32.05 -1.66
C SER A 43 -33.03 31.34 -2.53
N VAL A 44 -32.71 30.96 -3.77
CA VAL A 44 -33.64 30.22 -4.65
C VAL A 44 -33.82 28.78 -4.16
N VAL A 45 -32.76 28.18 -3.63
CA VAL A 45 -32.83 26.89 -2.94
C VAL A 45 -33.12 27.17 -1.48
N GLN A 46 -34.36 26.89 -1.05
CA GLN A 46 -34.80 27.14 0.32
C GLN A 46 -34.29 26.07 1.29
N ASP A 47 -34.15 24.83 0.81
CA ASP A 47 -33.74 23.68 1.61
C ASP A 47 -32.46 23.07 1.04
N VAL A 48 -31.44 22.93 1.89
CA VAL A 48 -30.22 22.19 1.55
C VAL A 48 -30.54 20.69 1.61
N PRO A 49 -30.00 19.85 0.71
CA PRO A 49 -30.25 18.41 0.72
C PRO A 49 -29.96 17.80 2.09
N THR A 50 -30.88 16.96 2.56
CA THR A 50 -30.72 16.14 3.76
C THR A 50 -29.74 14.99 3.51
N GLY A 51 -29.20 14.40 4.58
CA GLY A 51 -28.34 13.21 4.47
C GLY A 51 -29.01 12.05 3.73
N SER A 52 -30.32 11.83 3.94
CA SER A 52 -31.08 10.80 3.22
C SER A 52 -31.26 11.08 1.73
N GLU A 53 -31.31 12.36 1.34
CA GLU A 53 -31.38 12.73 -0.08
C GLU A 53 -30.02 12.53 -0.76
N ILE A 54 -28.95 12.91 -0.06
CA ILE A 54 -27.56 12.72 -0.51
C ILE A 54 -27.25 11.22 -0.67
N ASP A 55 -27.48 10.43 0.38
CA ASP A 55 -27.14 8.99 0.41
C ASP A 55 -28.17 8.12 -0.33
N GLY A 56 -29.27 8.71 -0.81
CA GLY A 56 -30.34 8.04 -1.53
C GLY A 56 -30.42 8.51 -2.99
N PRO A 57 -31.42 9.34 -3.35
CA PRO A 57 -31.62 9.81 -4.73
C PRO A 57 -30.40 10.44 -5.40
N CYS A 58 -29.61 11.26 -4.69
CA CYS A 58 -28.43 11.89 -5.29
C CYS A 58 -27.33 10.84 -5.57
N LEU A 59 -27.06 9.94 -4.62
CA LEU A 59 -26.13 8.84 -4.83
C LEU A 59 -26.55 7.95 -6.01
N GLN A 60 -27.85 7.67 -6.15
CA GLN A 60 -28.36 6.90 -7.28
C GLN A 60 -28.14 7.62 -8.61
N SER A 61 -28.39 8.94 -8.66
CA SER A 61 -28.13 9.76 -9.85
C SER A 61 -26.66 9.73 -10.25
N GLU A 62 -25.75 9.92 -9.29
CA GLU A 62 -24.30 9.86 -9.54
C GLU A 62 -23.86 8.46 -10.00
N TYR A 63 -24.47 7.41 -9.43
CA TYR A 63 -24.22 6.04 -9.86
C TYR A 63 -24.67 5.80 -11.31
N ASP A 64 -25.86 6.25 -11.68
CA ASP A 64 -26.40 6.07 -13.03
C ASP A 64 -25.53 6.81 -14.06
N GLU A 65 -25.14 8.07 -13.79
CA GLU A 65 -24.22 8.83 -14.63
C GLU A 65 -22.83 8.16 -14.74
N LEU A 66 -22.31 7.61 -13.64
CA LEU A 66 -21.06 6.86 -13.66
C LEU A 66 -21.18 5.60 -14.54
N MET A 67 -22.32 4.90 -14.47
CA MET A 67 -22.55 3.69 -15.26
C MET A 67 -22.68 3.97 -16.76
N GLU A 68 -23.24 5.11 -17.15
CA GLU A 68 -23.23 5.58 -18.54
C GLU A 68 -21.79 5.78 -19.04
N ARG A 69 -20.95 6.48 -18.24
CA ARG A 69 -19.53 6.66 -18.58
C ARG A 69 -18.77 5.33 -18.65
N VAL A 70 -19.05 4.40 -17.74
CA VAL A 70 -18.48 3.05 -17.79
C VAL A 70 -18.90 2.34 -19.07
N ALA A 71 -20.16 2.46 -19.50
CA ALA A 71 -20.63 1.86 -20.75
C ALA A 71 -19.87 2.40 -21.98
N GLU A 72 -19.61 3.70 -22.03
CA GLU A 72 -18.74 4.29 -23.06
C GLU A 72 -17.32 3.68 -23.01
N TRP A 73 -16.77 3.49 -21.81
CA TRP A 73 -15.43 2.88 -21.65
C TRP A 73 -15.40 1.42 -22.10
N LYS A 74 -16.47 0.66 -21.89
CA LYS A 74 -16.60 -0.72 -22.37
C LYS A 74 -16.56 -0.82 -23.89
N GLY A 75 -16.98 0.23 -24.62
CA GLY A 75 -16.87 0.30 -26.08
C GLY A 75 -15.44 0.14 -26.61
N TRP A 76 -14.43 0.42 -25.78
CA TRP A 76 -13.02 0.33 -26.15
C TRP A 76 -12.39 -1.04 -25.90
N TRP A 77 -13.10 -1.94 -25.20
CA TRP A 77 -12.58 -3.26 -24.84
C TRP A 77 -12.15 -4.08 -26.06
N GLY A 78 -12.92 -4.04 -27.15
CA GLY A 78 -12.57 -4.76 -28.38
C GLY A 78 -11.35 -4.22 -29.12
N LEU A 79 -11.00 -2.94 -28.92
CA LEU A 79 -9.88 -2.31 -29.60
C LEU A 79 -8.57 -2.47 -28.83
N TYR A 80 -8.59 -2.27 -27.50
CA TYR A 80 -7.38 -2.25 -26.67
C TYR A 80 -7.19 -3.49 -25.81
N GLY A 81 -8.23 -4.31 -25.65
CA GLY A 81 -8.24 -5.41 -24.69
C GLY A 81 -8.38 -4.94 -23.24
N VAL A 82 -8.63 -5.90 -22.36
CA VAL A 82 -8.87 -5.69 -20.93
C VAL A 82 -7.83 -6.42 -20.10
N THR A 83 -7.24 -5.71 -19.14
CA THR A 83 -6.52 -6.29 -18.01
C THR A 83 -7.45 -6.39 -16.81
N VAL A 84 -7.63 -7.60 -16.29
CA VAL A 84 -8.35 -7.84 -15.04
C VAL A 84 -7.35 -7.87 -13.90
N MET A 85 -7.51 -7.01 -12.91
CA MET A 85 -6.70 -7.01 -11.69
C MET A 85 -7.52 -7.58 -10.55
N CYS A 86 -6.95 -8.56 -9.86
CA CYS A 86 -7.56 -9.23 -8.72
C CYS A 86 -6.63 -9.09 -7.51
N ASP A 87 -7.11 -8.40 -6.49
CA ASP A 87 -6.40 -8.24 -5.23
C ASP A 87 -7.26 -8.74 -4.08
N SER A 88 -6.61 -9.16 -3.00
CA SER A 88 -7.34 -9.68 -1.85
C SER A 88 -6.66 -9.31 -0.57
N TRP A 89 -7.46 -9.19 0.48
CA TRP A 89 -6.95 -8.90 1.80
C TRP A 89 -7.80 -9.61 2.86
N ILE A 90 -7.14 -9.93 3.96
CA ILE A 90 -7.76 -10.51 5.15
C ILE A 90 -7.75 -9.42 6.22
N GLY A 91 -8.93 -9.01 6.65
CA GLY A 91 -9.12 -8.06 7.73
C GLY A 91 -8.79 -8.67 9.09
N PRO A 92 -8.61 -7.84 10.14
CA PRO A 92 -8.29 -8.31 11.49
C PRO A 92 -9.33 -9.27 12.10
N THR A 93 -10.57 -9.19 11.64
CA THR A 93 -11.70 -10.05 12.05
C THR A 93 -11.72 -11.39 11.30
N GLY A 94 -10.75 -11.67 10.43
CA GLY A 94 -10.73 -12.84 9.55
C GLY A 94 -11.59 -12.71 8.30
N THR A 95 -12.29 -11.58 8.13
CA THR A 95 -13.06 -11.27 6.92
C THR A 95 -12.12 -11.19 5.72
N THR A 96 -12.40 -11.96 4.68
CA THR A 96 -11.59 -11.97 3.47
C THR A 96 -12.36 -11.38 2.31
N ILE A 97 -11.81 -10.35 1.68
CA ILE A 97 -12.43 -9.71 0.52
C ILE A 97 -11.51 -9.86 -0.70
N VAL A 98 -12.11 -10.20 -1.84
CA VAL A 98 -11.47 -10.21 -3.15
C VAL A 98 -12.03 -9.06 -3.99
N ASN A 99 -11.15 -8.16 -4.41
CA ASN A 99 -11.47 -6.99 -5.21
C ASN A 99 -11.08 -7.24 -6.67
N PHE A 100 -11.98 -6.89 -7.59
CA PHE A 100 -11.74 -6.88 -9.02
C PHE A 100 -11.72 -5.45 -9.52
N MET A 101 -10.65 -5.11 -10.23
CA MET A 101 -10.51 -3.86 -10.96
C MET A 101 -10.27 -4.18 -12.43
N ILE A 102 -10.78 -3.33 -13.31
CA ILE A 102 -10.62 -3.46 -14.76
C ILE A 102 -9.74 -2.33 -15.24
N SER A 103 -8.79 -2.64 -16.13
CA SER A 103 -8.04 -1.63 -16.89
C SER A 103 -8.17 -1.84 -18.40
N CYS A 104 -8.44 -0.75 -19.10
CA CYS A 104 -8.49 -0.65 -20.56
C CYS A 104 -8.14 0.80 -20.94
N ASP A 105 -7.31 1.00 -21.97
CA ASP A 105 -6.89 2.33 -22.45
C ASP A 105 -6.40 3.28 -21.33
N ARG A 106 -5.47 2.80 -20.49
CA ARG A 106 -4.89 3.53 -19.32
C ARG A 106 -5.91 3.98 -18.26
N ARG A 107 -7.19 3.66 -18.43
CA ARG A 107 -8.23 3.86 -17.42
C ARG A 107 -8.28 2.62 -16.53
N MET A 108 -8.59 2.86 -15.27
CA MET A 108 -8.77 1.83 -14.27
C MET A 108 -10.03 2.19 -13.49
N TYR A 109 -10.92 1.22 -13.30
CA TYR A 109 -12.10 1.40 -12.48
C TYR A 109 -12.38 0.14 -11.70
N PHE A 110 -13.06 0.33 -10.58
CA PHE A 110 -13.54 -0.75 -9.74
C PHE A 110 -14.65 -1.50 -10.45
N HIS A 111 -14.58 -2.83 -10.43
CA HIS A 111 -15.63 -3.69 -11.00
C HIS A 111 -16.53 -4.23 -9.90
N LYS A 112 -15.95 -4.93 -8.91
CA LYS A 112 -16.69 -5.45 -7.75
C LYS A 112 -15.77 -5.90 -6.62
N SER A 113 -16.35 -6.07 -5.44
CA SER A 113 -15.76 -6.77 -4.30
C SER A 113 -16.60 -8.00 -3.98
N VAL A 114 -15.94 -9.09 -3.56
CA VAL A 114 -16.59 -10.34 -3.18
C VAL A 114 -16.10 -10.77 -1.80
N ASP A 115 -17.03 -11.10 -0.92
CA ASP A 115 -16.71 -11.75 0.35
C ASP A 115 -16.32 -13.21 0.09
N ALA A 116 -15.07 -13.53 0.41
CA ALA A 116 -14.45 -14.85 0.27
C ALA A 116 -14.07 -15.45 1.63
N THR A 117 -14.66 -14.96 2.73
CA THR A 117 -14.40 -15.42 4.09
C THR A 117 -14.58 -16.94 4.19
N GLY A 118 -13.56 -17.64 4.70
CA GLY A 118 -13.55 -19.09 4.83
C GLY A 118 -13.35 -19.90 3.54
N SER A 119 -13.36 -19.25 2.35
CA SER A 119 -13.28 -19.95 1.05
C SER A 119 -12.04 -19.57 0.23
N MET A 120 -11.35 -18.50 0.60
CA MET A 120 -10.14 -17.97 -0.04
C MET A 120 -9.01 -18.99 -0.26
N GLN A 121 -8.89 -19.98 0.63
CA GLN A 121 -7.84 -21.00 0.53
C GLN A 121 -8.17 -22.09 -0.51
N SER A 122 -9.40 -22.12 -1.03
CA SER A 122 -9.85 -23.10 -2.00
C SER A 122 -9.50 -22.67 -3.43
N ILE A 123 -8.58 -23.40 -4.06
CA ILE A 123 -8.23 -23.21 -5.47
C ILE A 123 -9.47 -23.31 -6.39
N PRO A 124 -10.36 -24.31 -6.25
CA PRO A 124 -11.59 -24.37 -7.05
C PRO A 124 -12.49 -23.14 -6.90
N TYR A 125 -12.60 -22.61 -5.68
CA TYR A 125 -13.40 -21.41 -5.44
C TYR A 125 -12.79 -20.18 -6.13
N LEU A 126 -11.49 -19.97 -5.97
CA LEU A 126 -10.78 -18.86 -6.64
C LEU A 126 -10.86 -18.99 -8.16
N TYR A 127 -10.71 -20.20 -8.69
CA TYR A 127 -10.85 -20.49 -10.11
C TYR A 127 -12.23 -20.05 -10.62
N GLU A 128 -13.31 -20.55 -10.03
CA GLU A 128 -14.67 -20.19 -10.45
C GLU A 128 -14.95 -18.69 -10.28
N LEU A 129 -14.44 -18.07 -9.22
CA LEU A 129 -14.60 -16.64 -8.98
C LEU A 129 -13.93 -15.81 -10.09
N ILE A 130 -12.68 -16.12 -10.44
CA ILE A 130 -11.93 -15.43 -11.49
C ILE A 130 -12.55 -15.73 -12.86
N ARG A 131 -12.88 -17.01 -13.12
CA ARG A 131 -13.49 -17.45 -14.37
C ARG A 131 -14.82 -16.74 -14.62
N LYS A 132 -15.69 -16.60 -13.61
CA LYS A 132 -16.94 -15.84 -13.73
C LYS A 132 -16.71 -14.40 -14.18
N VAL A 133 -15.72 -13.71 -13.60
CA VAL A 133 -15.40 -12.33 -13.99
C VAL A 133 -14.89 -12.28 -15.43
N VAL A 134 -13.93 -13.14 -15.77
CA VAL A 134 -13.23 -13.13 -17.05
C VAL A 134 -14.15 -13.57 -18.19
N VAL A 135 -14.90 -14.65 -18.00
CA VAL A 135 -15.66 -15.32 -19.05
C VAL A 135 -17.08 -14.78 -19.16
N GLU A 136 -17.78 -14.57 -18.04
CA GLU A 136 -19.21 -14.25 -18.04
C GLU A 136 -19.48 -12.75 -17.94
N GLU A 137 -18.78 -12.05 -17.06
CA GLU A 137 -19.07 -10.63 -16.79
C GLU A 137 -18.37 -9.67 -17.76
N ILE A 138 -17.12 -9.96 -18.12
CA ILE A 138 -16.35 -9.17 -19.08
C ILE A 138 -16.47 -9.78 -20.48
N GLY A 139 -16.29 -11.09 -20.59
CA GLY A 139 -16.22 -11.80 -21.85
C GLY A 139 -14.77 -12.12 -22.21
N GLN A 140 -14.45 -13.41 -22.27
CA GLN A 140 -13.07 -13.91 -22.44
C GLN A 140 -12.38 -13.39 -23.72
N GLY A 141 -13.13 -13.03 -24.76
CA GLY A 141 -12.58 -12.48 -26.00
C GLY A 141 -12.05 -11.04 -25.87
N PHE A 142 -12.42 -10.33 -24.81
CA PHE A 142 -11.88 -8.99 -24.53
C PHE A 142 -10.69 -9.02 -23.57
N VAL A 143 -10.53 -10.09 -22.79
CA VAL A 143 -9.48 -10.17 -21.77
C VAL A 143 -8.17 -10.59 -22.42
N VAL A 144 -7.12 -9.80 -22.21
CA VAL A 144 -5.75 -10.09 -22.68
C VAL A 144 -4.81 -10.44 -21.53
N GLN A 145 -5.11 -9.95 -20.32
CA GLN A 145 -4.24 -10.11 -19.18
C GLN A 145 -5.03 -10.24 -17.88
N ILE A 146 -4.52 -11.06 -16.97
CA ILE A 146 -4.98 -11.13 -15.58
C ILE A 146 -3.78 -10.87 -14.67
N VAL A 147 -3.92 -9.92 -13.76
CA VAL A 147 -2.92 -9.57 -12.75
C VAL A 147 -3.45 -9.93 -11.37
N THR A 148 -2.74 -10.78 -10.64
CA THR A 148 -3.14 -11.18 -9.28
C THR A 148 -2.00 -11.04 -8.29
N GLN A 149 -2.28 -11.08 -6.99
CA GLN A 149 -1.21 -11.30 -6.01
C GLN A 149 -0.44 -12.61 -6.27
N ASN A 150 0.82 -12.66 -5.85
CA ASN A 150 1.73 -13.80 -6.06
C ASN A 150 1.55 -14.89 -4.97
N GLY A 151 0.29 -15.20 -4.63
CA GLY A 151 -0.07 -16.28 -3.72
C GLY A 151 -0.24 -17.60 -4.47
N SER A 152 0.18 -18.72 -3.87
CA SER A 152 0.14 -20.05 -4.50
C SER A 152 -1.23 -20.42 -5.07
N ASN A 153 -2.29 -20.11 -4.32
CA ASN A 153 -3.65 -20.46 -4.74
C ASN A 153 -4.13 -19.64 -5.94
N PHE A 154 -3.72 -18.37 -6.04
CA PHE A 154 -4.01 -17.53 -7.21
C PHE A 154 -3.21 -18.00 -8.42
N LYS A 155 -1.92 -18.31 -8.23
CA LYS A 155 -1.05 -18.84 -9.29
C LYS A 155 -1.63 -20.12 -9.89
N GLU A 156 -2.11 -21.05 -9.05
CA GLU A 156 -2.73 -22.29 -9.51
C GLU A 156 -4.08 -22.05 -10.21
N ALA A 157 -4.97 -21.24 -9.62
CA ALA A 157 -6.26 -20.91 -10.22
C ALA A 157 -6.13 -20.21 -11.57
N CYS A 158 -5.25 -19.20 -11.67
CA CYS A 158 -4.96 -18.54 -12.94
C CYS A 158 -4.24 -19.47 -13.92
N GLY A 159 -3.36 -20.36 -13.44
CA GLY A 159 -2.71 -21.39 -14.24
C GLY A 159 -3.69 -22.35 -14.91
N GLN A 160 -4.78 -22.72 -14.23
CA GLN A 160 -5.87 -23.50 -14.83
C GLN A 160 -6.62 -22.69 -15.89
N LEU A 161 -6.92 -21.43 -15.60
CA LEU A 161 -7.65 -20.54 -16.51
C LEU A 161 -6.90 -20.28 -17.82
N ILE A 162 -5.60 -20.00 -17.77
CA ILE A 162 -4.80 -19.74 -19.00
C ILE A 162 -4.58 -21.00 -19.83
N LYS A 163 -4.70 -22.21 -19.25
CA LYS A 163 -4.71 -23.47 -20.03
C LYS A 163 -6.00 -23.62 -20.83
N GLU A 164 -7.13 -23.20 -20.26
CA GLU A 164 -8.42 -23.18 -20.98
C GLU A 164 -8.52 -22.03 -21.99
N TYR A 165 -7.88 -20.90 -21.70
CA TYR A 165 -7.91 -19.69 -22.53
C TYR A 165 -6.49 -19.20 -22.87
N PRO A 166 -5.79 -19.84 -23.84
CA PRO A 166 -4.36 -19.60 -24.09
C PRO A 166 -4.00 -18.19 -24.59
N HIS A 167 -4.97 -17.40 -25.06
CA HIS A 167 -4.76 -16.00 -25.46
C HIS A 167 -4.70 -15.04 -24.27
N ILE A 168 -5.05 -15.50 -23.06
CA ILE A 168 -5.00 -14.71 -21.83
C ILE A 168 -3.66 -14.96 -21.13
N VAL A 169 -2.95 -13.88 -20.80
CA VAL A 169 -1.69 -13.95 -20.05
C VAL A 169 -1.93 -13.68 -18.56
N TRP A 170 -1.41 -14.55 -17.69
CA TRP A 170 -1.36 -14.27 -16.25
C TRP A 170 -0.04 -13.59 -15.88
N GLN A 171 -0.10 -12.63 -14.96
CA GLN A 171 1.07 -11.93 -14.44
C GLN A 171 0.94 -11.69 -12.93
N PRO A 172 1.97 -11.95 -12.12
CA PRO A 172 1.94 -11.57 -10.72
C PRO A 172 2.04 -10.05 -10.55
N CYS A 173 1.39 -9.54 -9.52
CA CYS A 173 1.45 -8.14 -9.14
C CYS A 173 2.89 -7.74 -8.81
N ALA A 174 3.40 -6.70 -9.47
CA ALA A 174 4.75 -6.19 -9.29
C ALA A 174 4.99 -5.70 -7.86
N ALA A 175 4.08 -4.88 -7.32
CA ALA A 175 4.20 -4.36 -5.96
C ALA A 175 4.17 -5.47 -4.90
N HIS A 176 3.28 -6.45 -5.08
CA HIS A 176 3.23 -7.61 -4.19
C HIS A 176 4.52 -8.46 -4.28
N THR A 177 5.06 -8.63 -5.48
CA THR A 177 6.30 -9.40 -5.68
C THR A 177 7.50 -8.72 -5.02
N VAL A 178 7.62 -7.40 -5.12
CA VAL A 178 8.66 -6.64 -4.40
C VAL A 178 8.46 -6.70 -2.89
N ASN A 179 7.22 -6.63 -2.40
CA ASN A 179 6.94 -6.85 -0.97
C ASN A 179 7.37 -8.24 -0.49
N LEU A 180 7.22 -9.28 -1.32
CA LEU A 180 7.71 -10.62 -1.00
C LEU A 180 9.24 -10.70 -1.00
N MET A 181 9.93 -9.96 -1.90
CA MET A 181 11.40 -9.83 -1.82
C MET A 181 11.82 -9.21 -0.49
N LEU A 182 11.18 -8.11 -0.08
CA LEU A 182 11.44 -7.43 1.18
C LEU A 182 11.17 -8.33 2.40
N MET A 183 10.10 -9.13 2.36
CA MET A 183 9.80 -10.12 3.39
C MET A 183 10.91 -11.15 3.54
N GLU A 184 11.34 -11.75 2.43
CA GLU A 184 12.34 -12.82 2.46
C GLU A 184 13.73 -12.29 2.84
N ILE A 185 14.11 -11.11 2.35
CA ILE A 185 15.32 -10.41 2.82
C ILE A 185 15.21 -10.08 4.31
N GLY A 186 14.03 -9.69 4.77
CA GLY A 186 13.74 -9.46 6.19
C GLY A 186 14.02 -10.68 7.08
N ASN A 187 13.97 -11.89 6.53
CA ASN A 187 14.25 -13.14 7.25
C ASN A 187 15.73 -13.55 7.22
N ILE A 188 16.59 -12.85 6.48
CA ILE A 188 18.04 -13.09 6.52
C ILE A 188 18.52 -12.81 7.94
N PRO A 189 19.27 -13.70 8.63
CA PRO A 189 19.53 -13.60 10.07
C PRO A 189 20.05 -12.23 10.54
N LYS A 190 20.93 -11.62 9.76
CA LYS A 190 21.49 -10.29 10.03
C LYS A 190 20.44 -9.18 9.93
N VAL A 191 19.54 -9.26 8.96
CA VAL A 191 18.43 -8.29 8.78
C VAL A 191 17.35 -8.52 9.83
N ASP A 192 16.98 -9.78 10.08
CA ASP A 192 15.98 -10.17 11.06
C ASP A 192 16.37 -9.71 12.47
N ALA A 193 17.64 -9.84 12.85
CA ALA A 193 18.13 -9.36 14.15
C ALA A 193 17.84 -7.85 14.35
N VAL A 194 18.11 -7.04 13.32
CA VAL A 194 17.84 -5.59 13.35
C VAL A 194 16.34 -5.31 13.39
N LEU A 195 15.56 -5.96 12.52
CA LEU A 195 14.11 -5.79 12.48
C LEU A 195 13.45 -6.21 13.79
N SER A 196 13.83 -7.35 14.34
CA SER A 196 13.32 -7.89 15.61
C SER A 196 13.63 -6.96 16.77
N SER A 197 14.83 -6.38 16.83
CA SER A 197 15.18 -5.37 17.84
C SER A 197 14.32 -4.11 17.73
N ALA A 198 14.18 -3.56 16.52
CA ALA A 198 13.37 -2.37 16.28
C ALA A 198 11.87 -2.61 16.56
N LYS A 199 11.34 -3.80 16.21
CA LYS A 199 9.97 -4.22 16.52
C LYS A 199 9.74 -4.36 18.03
N ARG A 200 10.72 -4.88 18.77
CA ARG A 200 10.65 -4.97 20.24
C ARG A 200 10.58 -3.58 20.88
N ILE A 201 11.47 -2.67 20.47
CA ILE A 201 11.46 -1.28 20.94
C ILE A 201 10.15 -0.58 20.56
N CYS A 202 9.67 -0.79 19.33
CA CYS A 202 8.43 -0.17 18.86
C CYS A 202 7.24 -0.69 19.69
N ARG A 203 7.15 -2.00 19.92
CA ARG A 203 6.13 -2.54 20.83
C ARG A 203 6.24 -1.89 22.20
N PHE A 204 7.42 -1.77 22.79
CA PHE A 204 7.59 -1.14 24.09
C PHE A 204 7.07 0.31 24.14
N PHE A 205 7.42 1.13 23.15
CA PHE A 205 6.94 2.52 23.06
C PHE A 205 5.43 2.63 22.92
N TYR A 206 4.78 1.63 22.33
CA TYR A 206 3.34 1.61 22.08
C TYR A 206 2.56 0.71 23.05
N SER A 207 3.22 -0.11 23.89
CA SER A 207 2.54 -1.26 24.49
C SER A 207 1.66 -0.92 25.67
N TYR A 208 1.97 0.02 26.58
CA TYR A 208 1.16 0.08 27.81
C TYR A 208 1.26 1.35 28.68
N SER A 209 1.49 2.55 28.14
CA SER A 209 1.23 3.79 28.90
C SER A 209 1.10 5.01 27.97
N GLU A 210 -0.02 5.74 28.05
CA GLU A 210 -0.16 7.12 27.51
C GLU A 210 1.12 7.95 27.81
N PRO A 211 1.71 7.89 29.02
CA PRO A 211 2.97 8.57 29.34
C PRO A 211 4.16 8.28 28.41
N LEU A 212 4.54 7.02 28.17
CA LEU A 212 5.73 6.69 27.37
C LEU A 212 5.52 7.08 25.90
N HIS A 213 4.34 6.75 25.36
CA HIS A 213 4.00 7.09 23.99
C HIS A 213 3.91 8.61 23.78
N ALA A 214 3.28 9.34 24.70
CA ALA A 214 3.20 10.81 24.67
C ALA A 214 4.57 11.47 24.84
N GLN A 215 5.43 10.90 25.68
CA GLN A 215 6.77 11.43 25.86
C GLN A 215 7.63 11.18 24.62
N MET A 216 7.61 9.98 24.04
CA MET A 216 8.24 9.69 22.75
C MET A 216 7.81 10.73 21.72
N LYS A 217 6.50 10.94 21.59
CA LYS A 217 5.93 11.93 20.67
C LYS A 217 6.48 13.33 20.83
N THR A 218 6.54 13.76 22.09
CA THR A 218 7.03 15.09 22.46
C THR A 218 8.53 15.23 22.15
N LYS A 219 9.32 14.19 22.45
CA LYS A 219 10.78 14.21 22.31
C LYS A 219 11.23 14.11 20.86
N ILE A 220 10.53 13.34 20.03
CA ILE A 220 10.86 13.23 18.61
C ILE A 220 10.10 14.25 17.74
N GLY A 221 9.05 14.89 18.26
CA GLY A 221 8.23 15.87 17.54
C GLY A 221 7.33 15.24 16.48
N GLY A 222 6.85 14.02 16.73
CA GLY A 222 6.09 13.19 15.79
C GLY A 222 5.93 11.77 16.32
N GLU A 223 5.50 10.82 15.48
CA GLU A 223 5.42 9.41 15.86
C GLU A 223 6.41 8.57 15.03
N LEU A 224 6.84 7.44 15.60
CA LEU A 224 7.47 6.40 14.80
C LEU A 224 6.42 5.75 13.91
N ILE A 225 6.87 5.12 12.83
CA ILE A 225 5.97 4.36 11.96
C ILE A 225 5.91 2.94 12.51
N PRO A 226 4.78 2.50 13.10
CA PRO A 226 4.69 1.14 13.62
C PRO A 226 4.70 0.12 12.45
N PRO A 227 5.32 -1.04 12.64
CA PRO A 227 5.26 -2.12 11.67
C PRO A 227 3.81 -2.60 11.52
N ASN A 228 3.39 -2.84 10.29
CA ASN A 228 2.07 -3.37 9.95
C ASN A 228 2.21 -4.78 9.36
N ALA A 229 1.63 -5.76 10.04
CA ALA A 229 1.65 -7.16 9.63
C ALA A 229 1.11 -7.40 8.21
N ALA A 230 0.26 -6.51 7.69
CA ALA A 230 -0.30 -6.64 6.34
C ALA A 230 0.63 -6.15 5.22
N ARG A 231 1.78 -5.50 5.53
CA ARG A 231 2.70 -4.92 4.53
C ARG A 231 4.15 -4.96 4.99
N PHE A 232 4.95 -5.87 4.45
CA PHE A 232 6.37 -6.02 4.81
C PHE A 232 7.22 -4.77 4.58
N GLY A 233 6.88 -3.93 3.60
CA GLY A 233 7.53 -2.62 3.42
C GLY A 233 7.46 -1.72 4.67
N THR A 234 6.45 -1.89 5.54
CA THR A 234 6.30 -1.08 6.76
C THR A 234 7.32 -1.42 7.85
N ASP A 235 7.89 -2.63 7.84
CA ASP A 235 8.99 -2.98 8.75
C ASP A 235 10.22 -2.11 8.48
N PHE A 236 10.51 -1.86 7.20
CA PHE A 236 11.60 -0.97 6.78
C PHE A 236 11.24 0.51 6.94
N MET A 237 9.96 0.89 6.80
CA MET A 237 9.50 2.24 7.17
C MET A 237 9.67 2.50 8.67
N CYS A 238 9.45 1.49 9.51
CA CYS A 238 9.71 1.57 10.94
C CYS A 238 11.20 1.88 11.19
N LEU A 239 12.11 1.09 10.60
CA LEU A 239 13.55 1.37 10.66
C LEU A 239 13.92 2.77 10.15
N GLN A 240 13.33 3.20 9.03
CA GLN A 240 13.58 4.54 8.49
C GLN A 240 13.13 5.61 9.49
N SER A 241 11.99 5.44 10.16
CA SER A 241 11.51 6.38 11.17
C SER A 241 12.42 6.46 12.40
N TYR A 242 13.09 5.36 12.78
CA TYR A 242 14.15 5.39 13.79
C TYR A 242 15.34 6.21 13.31
N TRP A 243 15.81 5.94 12.08
CA TRP A 243 16.97 6.62 11.51
C TRP A 243 16.75 8.14 11.38
N ASP A 244 15.57 8.55 10.90
CA ASP A 244 15.20 9.96 10.74
C ASP A 244 15.11 10.70 12.08
N ASN A 245 14.85 9.96 13.18
CA ASN A 245 14.76 10.50 14.54
C ASN A 245 15.95 10.13 15.43
N LYS A 246 17.05 9.60 14.87
CA LYS A 246 18.21 9.07 15.60
C LYS A 246 18.72 10.03 16.67
N ASP A 247 19.01 11.28 16.31
CA ASP A 247 19.60 12.24 17.24
C ASP A 247 18.66 12.60 18.39
N LYS A 248 17.35 12.72 18.10
CA LYS A 248 16.33 13.03 19.11
C LYS A 248 16.13 11.86 20.07
N LEU A 249 16.09 10.64 19.54
CA LEU A 249 15.98 9.42 20.33
C LEU A 249 17.20 9.26 21.25
N ARG A 250 18.41 9.47 20.74
CA ARG A 250 19.64 9.40 21.55
C ARG A 250 19.68 10.46 22.65
N GLN A 251 19.29 11.70 22.33
CA GLN A 251 19.18 12.77 23.31
C GLN A 251 18.15 12.45 24.39
N TRP A 252 17.05 11.81 24.02
CA TRP A 252 16.04 11.39 24.97
C TRP A 252 16.55 10.28 25.91
N MET A 253 17.25 9.27 25.39
CA MET A 253 17.77 8.18 26.24
C MET A 253 18.70 8.66 27.36
N ILE A 254 19.47 9.73 27.13
CA ILE A 254 20.41 10.29 28.12
C ILE A 254 19.78 11.37 29.03
N SER A 255 18.47 11.59 28.92
CA SER A 255 17.80 12.65 29.66
C SER A 255 17.23 12.14 30.98
N ASN A 256 17.20 12.99 32.01
CA ASN A 256 16.62 12.64 33.31
C ASN A 256 15.16 12.20 33.16
N GLU A 257 14.43 12.75 32.19
CA GLU A 257 13.04 12.35 31.98
C GLU A 257 12.88 10.91 31.48
N TRP A 258 13.89 10.33 30.84
CA TRP A 258 13.92 8.90 30.50
C TRP A 258 14.25 8.06 31.73
N GLU A 259 15.29 8.45 32.48
CA GLU A 259 15.78 7.74 33.68
C GLU A 259 14.74 7.70 34.81
N ASP A 260 14.10 8.85 35.10
CA ASP A 260 13.11 9.00 36.17
C ASP A 260 11.69 8.60 35.71
N GLY A 261 11.54 8.10 34.48
CA GLY A 261 10.26 7.76 33.89
C GLY A 261 9.57 6.56 34.57
N PRO A 262 8.23 6.49 34.56
CA PRO A 262 7.47 5.37 35.13
C PRO A 262 7.77 4.03 34.44
N TRP A 263 8.35 4.05 33.23
CA TRP A 263 8.76 2.88 32.45
C TRP A 263 10.14 2.32 32.84
N SER A 264 10.88 2.97 33.74
CA SER A 264 12.23 2.54 34.17
C SER A 264 12.31 1.13 34.77
N ARG A 265 11.16 0.56 35.19
CA ARG A 265 11.07 -0.79 35.79
C ARG A 265 10.53 -1.84 34.82
N GLU A 266 10.23 -1.46 33.59
CA GLU A 266 9.67 -2.36 32.59
C GLU A 266 10.74 -3.28 32.00
N ALA A 267 10.34 -4.49 31.61
CA ALA A 267 11.27 -5.52 31.12
C ALA A 267 12.05 -5.12 29.85
N ASP A 268 11.51 -4.19 29.06
CA ASP A 268 12.10 -3.72 27.81
C ASP A 268 12.86 -2.39 27.94
N TYR A 269 12.95 -1.81 29.15
CA TYR A 269 13.63 -0.54 29.42
C TYR A 269 15.13 -0.61 29.08
N ASP A 270 15.87 -1.50 29.76
CA ASP A 270 17.32 -1.63 29.59
C ASP A 270 17.67 -2.01 28.15
N TYR A 271 16.90 -2.96 27.57
CA TYR A 271 17.08 -3.37 26.18
C TYR A 271 16.92 -2.20 25.20
N THR A 272 15.90 -1.36 25.41
CA THR A 272 15.65 -0.19 24.56
C THR A 272 16.75 0.85 24.70
N TYR A 273 17.15 1.14 25.94
CA TYR A 273 18.24 2.07 26.23
C TYR A 273 19.55 1.62 25.56
N ASP A 274 19.94 0.36 25.76
CA ASP A 274 21.17 -0.23 25.23
C ASP A 274 21.22 -0.16 23.70
N CYS A 275 20.11 -0.49 23.03
CA CYS A 275 20.04 -0.40 21.57
C CYS A 275 20.14 1.04 21.08
N LEU A 276 19.36 1.96 21.67
CA LEU A 276 19.27 3.33 21.17
C LEU A 276 20.51 4.18 21.50
N ILE A 277 21.30 3.85 22.53
CA ILE A 277 22.58 4.53 22.78
C ILE A 277 23.74 3.90 22.01
N SER A 278 23.63 2.61 21.65
CA SER A 278 24.67 1.83 20.98
C SER A 278 24.99 2.36 19.59
N TRP A 279 26.27 2.63 19.34
CA TRP A 279 26.76 3.00 18.01
C TRP A 279 26.59 1.85 17.01
N SER A 280 26.89 0.61 17.41
CA SER A 280 26.83 -0.55 16.53
C SER A 280 25.39 -0.84 16.08
N TRP A 281 24.41 -0.67 16.95
CA TRP A 281 23.01 -0.85 16.59
C TRP A 281 22.58 0.13 15.48
N TRP A 282 22.98 1.39 15.59
CA TRP A 282 22.71 2.37 14.54
C TRP A 282 23.48 2.11 13.24
N GLU A 283 24.69 1.56 13.30
CA GLU A 283 25.42 1.10 12.12
C GLU A 283 24.68 -0.05 11.42
N ASP A 284 24.16 -1.01 12.18
CA ASP A 284 23.37 -2.13 11.65
C ASP A 284 22.05 -1.65 11.03
N VAL A 285 21.34 -0.72 11.69
CA VAL A 285 20.13 -0.08 11.13
C VAL A 285 20.45 0.61 9.80
N LYS A 286 21.54 1.39 9.74
CA LYS A 286 21.95 2.06 8.51
C LYS A 286 22.32 1.06 7.42
N TRP A 287 23.03 0.00 7.81
CA TRP A 287 23.45 -1.06 6.91
C TRP A 287 22.24 -1.69 6.22
N VAL A 288 21.19 -2.03 6.97
CA VAL A 288 19.94 -2.59 6.41
C VAL A 288 19.25 -1.58 5.50
N LEU A 289 19.06 -0.33 5.94
CA LEU A 289 18.36 0.70 5.17
C LEU A 289 19.02 0.98 3.82
N ASP A 290 20.34 1.08 3.79
CA ASP A 290 21.09 1.33 2.55
C ASP A 290 20.88 0.23 1.51
N ARG A 291 20.79 -1.02 1.95
CA ARG A 291 20.63 -2.19 1.08
C ARG A 291 19.20 -2.41 0.64
N ILE A 292 18.22 -1.99 1.42
CA ILE A 292 16.81 -2.13 1.07
C ILE A 292 16.33 -0.98 0.18
N ARG A 293 16.99 0.19 0.25
CA ARG A 293 16.61 1.40 -0.49
C ARG A 293 16.33 1.18 -1.98
N PRO A 294 17.15 0.44 -2.75
CA PRO A 294 16.89 0.22 -4.18
C PRO A 294 15.54 -0.48 -4.41
N LEU A 295 15.24 -1.54 -3.65
CA LEU A 295 13.99 -2.28 -3.75
C LEU A 295 12.80 -1.46 -3.27
N TYR A 296 12.97 -0.67 -2.21
CA TYR A 296 11.92 0.20 -1.70
C TYR A 296 11.52 1.29 -2.72
N ALA A 297 12.50 1.85 -3.44
CA ALA A 297 12.22 2.80 -4.53
C ALA A 297 11.40 2.16 -5.67
N VAL A 298 11.66 0.88 -5.98
CA VAL A 298 10.86 0.12 -6.96
C VAL A 298 9.44 -0.12 -6.44
N LEU A 299 9.29 -0.48 -5.17
CA LEU A 299 7.98 -0.66 -4.54
C LEU A 299 7.14 0.61 -4.61
N GLN A 300 7.70 1.77 -4.24
CA GLN A 300 7.03 3.06 -4.32
C GLN A 300 6.57 3.40 -5.75
N HIS A 301 7.36 3.03 -6.75
CA HIS A 301 7.00 3.20 -8.14
C HIS A 301 5.82 2.31 -8.56
N ALA A 302 5.83 1.04 -8.12
CA ALA A 302 4.78 0.08 -8.45
C ALA A 302 3.43 0.41 -7.77
N ASP A 303 3.46 0.94 -6.54
CA ASP A 303 2.26 1.37 -5.81
C ASP A 303 1.75 2.76 -6.23
N SER A 304 2.53 3.51 -7.02
CA SER A 304 2.16 4.87 -7.42
C SER A 304 1.02 4.87 -8.45
N PRO A 305 -0.08 5.61 -8.20
CA PRO A 305 -1.19 5.70 -9.14
C PRO A 305 -0.82 6.41 -10.46
N LYS A 306 0.32 7.13 -10.48
CA LYS A 306 0.80 7.91 -11.64
C LYS A 306 1.63 7.07 -12.63
N THR A 307 2.15 5.92 -12.22
CA THR A 307 3.12 5.13 -13.00
C THR A 307 2.71 3.68 -13.07
N ARG A 308 1.83 3.35 -14.03
CA ARG A 308 1.23 2.01 -14.15
C ARG A 308 1.77 1.16 -15.31
N SER A 309 2.78 1.63 -16.03
CA SER A 309 3.28 0.88 -17.18
C SER A 309 4.36 -0.11 -16.78
N ILE A 310 4.19 -1.36 -17.22
CA ILE A 310 5.23 -2.40 -17.21
C ILE A 310 6.56 -1.85 -17.76
N SER A 311 6.49 -1.05 -18.83
CA SER A 311 7.64 -0.40 -19.45
C SER A 311 8.40 0.57 -18.53
N GLY A 312 7.75 1.13 -17.51
CA GLY A 312 8.39 1.98 -16.50
C GLY A 312 8.97 1.20 -15.34
N PHE A 313 8.38 0.06 -15.02
CA PHE A 313 8.77 -0.79 -13.90
C PHE A 313 10.08 -1.55 -14.19
N MET A 314 10.20 -2.18 -15.36
CA MET A 314 11.34 -3.05 -15.66
C MET A 314 12.71 -2.37 -15.62
N PRO A 315 12.91 -1.19 -16.23
CA PRO A 315 14.20 -0.51 -16.16
C PRO A 315 14.59 -0.15 -14.72
N ARG A 316 13.60 0.15 -13.86
CA ARG A 316 13.84 0.44 -12.45
C ARG A 316 14.20 -0.80 -11.66
N MET A 317 13.55 -1.93 -11.93
CA MET A 317 13.90 -3.19 -11.29
C MET A 317 15.32 -3.62 -11.65
N ILE A 318 15.72 -3.48 -12.91
CA ILE A 318 17.10 -3.75 -13.37
C ILE A 318 18.08 -2.81 -12.68
N ALA A 319 17.82 -1.50 -12.69
CA ALA A 319 18.69 -0.53 -12.03
C ALA A 319 18.80 -0.78 -10.52
N ALA A 320 17.70 -1.13 -9.85
CA ALA A 320 17.70 -1.44 -8.43
C ALA A 320 18.49 -2.72 -8.11
N ARG A 321 18.42 -3.71 -8.99
CA ARG A 321 19.22 -4.94 -8.89
C ARG A 321 20.72 -4.63 -9.00
N ASP A 322 21.11 -3.84 -10.00
CA ASP A 322 22.52 -3.45 -10.22
C ASP A 322 23.06 -2.59 -9.08
N GLU A 323 22.25 -1.62 -8.59
CA GLU A 323 22.56 -0.82 -7.42
C GLU A 323 22.75 -1.70 -6.19
N LEU A 324 21.82 -2.62 -5.92
CA LEU A 324 21.91 -3.56 -4.79
C LEU A 324 23.19 -4.39 -4.85
N GLN A 325 23.52 -4.96 -6.01
CA GLN A 325 24.72 -5.77 -6.20
C GLN A 325 25.99 -4.96 -5.88
N SER A 326 26.02 -3.66 -6.23
CA SER A 326 27.15 -2.77 -5.95
C SER A 326 27.38 -2.43 -4.47
N LEU A 327 26.39 -2.69 -3.61
CA LEU A 327 26.46 -2.39 -2.16
C LEU A 327 27.16 -3.49 -1.34
N PHE A 328 27.53 -4.60 -1.98
CA PHE A 328 28.22 -5.72 -1.36
C PHE A 328 29.59 -5.94 -1.98
N GLN A 329 30.45 -6.60 -1.22
CA GLN A 329 31.71 -7.10 -1.75
C GLN A 329 31.44 -8.28 -2.69
N GLU A 330 32.12 -8.31 -3.83
CA GLU A 330 31.98 -9.40 -4.80
C GLU A 330 32.25 -10.76 -4.15
N GLY A 331 31.29 -11.68 -4.29
CA GLY A 331 31.36 -13.04 -3.73
C GLY A 331 31.05 -13.15 -2.23
N SER A 332 30.56 -12.10 -1.56
CA SER A 332 30.16 -12.21 -0.15
C SER A 332 28.91 -13.07 0.04
N GLU A 333 28.82 -13.78 1.17
CA GLU A 333 27.63 -14.55 1.55
C GLU A 333 26.39 -13.64 1.61
N ASP A 334 26.51 -12.47 2.24
CA ASP A 334 25.46 -11.44 2.26
C ASP A 334 24.96 -11.06 0.84
N LEU A 335 25.84 -11.04 -0.17
CA LEU A 335 25.42 -10.73 -1.55
C LEU A 335 24.57 -11.88 -2.10
N ASN A 336 25.03 -13.12 -1.93
CA ASN A 336 24.32 -14.30 -2.43
C ASN A 336 22.93 -14.41 -1.80
N ASP A 337 22.82 -14.23 -0.48
CA ASP A 337 21.53 -14.30 0.22
C ASP A 337 20.51 -13.28 -0.32
N PHE A 338 20.95 -12.04 -0.58
CA PHE A 338 20.09 -11.00 -1.14
C PHE A 338 19.74 -11.28 -2.61
N MET A 339 20.74 -11.64 -3.42
CA MET A 339 20.57 -11.85 -4.85
C MET A 339 19.76 -13.10 -5.16
N ASP A 340 19.86 -14.17 -4.35
CA ASP A 340 19.05 -15.37 -4.49
C ASP A 340 17.55 -15.07 -4.31
N VAL A 341 17.20 -14.16 -3.39
CA VAL A 341 15.83 -13.68 -3.23
C VAL A 341 15.40 -12.84 -4.43
N VAL A 342 16.22 -11.85 -4.79
CA VAL A 342 15.88 -10.91 -5.86
C VAL A 342 15.74 -11.64 -7.19
N ASP A 343 16.72 -12.42 -7.59
CA ASP A 343 16.76 -13.09 -8.89
C ASP A 343 15.62 -14.09 -9.05
N ARG A 344 15.32 -14.90 -8.02
CA ARG A 344 14.18 -15.82 -8.05
C ARG A 344 12.84 -15.09 -8.22
N ARG A 345 12.63 -13.99 -7.49
CA ARG A 345 11.36 -13.23 -7.54
C ARG A 345 11.25 -12.36 -8.80
N VAL A 346 12.38 -11.96 -9.36
CA VAL A 346 12.50 -11.33 -10.66
C VAL A 346 12.04 -12.31 -11.75
N VAL A 347 12.47 -13.57 -11.71
CA VAL A 347 12.01 -14.61 -12.67
C VAL A 347 10.48 -14.79 -12.65
N ASP A 348 9.84 -14.78 -11.47
CA ASP A 348 8.37 -14.84 -11.35
C ASP A 348 7.67 -13.72 -12.15
N LEU A 349 8.31 -12.55 -12.30
CA LEU A 349 7.78 -11.40 -13.03
C LEU A 349 7.99 -11.50 -14.55
N TYR A 350 8.93 -12.33 -15.00
CA TYR A 350 9.35 -12.44 -16.40
C TYR A 350 8.75 -13.63 -17.13
N ASP A 351 8.76 -14.81 -16.49
CA ASP A 351 8.46 -16.06 -17.18
C ASP A 351 6.96 -16.18 -17.50
N GLY A 352 6.65 -16.25 -18.80
CA GLY A 352 5.27 -16.39 -19.28
C GLY A 352 4.40 -15.14 -19.05
N THR A 353 4.99 -13.96 -18.83
CA THR A 353 4.27 -12.70 -18.62
C THR A 353 4.40 -11.75 -19.81
N LEU A 354 3.57 -10.70 -19.85
CA LEU A 354 3.68 -9.65 -20.86
C LEU A 354 4.93 -8.76 -20.70
N MET A 355 5.75 -8.99 -19.67
CA MET A 355 7.00 -8.24 -19.44
C MET A 355 8.12 -8.65 -20.40
N ILE A 356 8.01 -9.84 -21.01
CA ILE A 356 8.84 -10.30 -22.15
C ILE A 356 7.91 -10.61 -23.34
N ALA A 357 7.12 -9.64 -23.80
CA ALA A 357 6.44 -9.79 -25.08
C ALA A 357 7.48 -9.73 -26.21
N GLY A 358 8.01 -10.88 -26.64
CA GLY A 358 8.99 -10.97 -27.74
C GLY A 358 9.94 -12.16 -27.76
N LYS A 359 9.64 -13.26 -27.06
CA LYS A 359 10.29 -14.55 -27.29
C LYS A 359 9.23 -15.57 -27.67
N ASP A 360 8.86 -15.57 -28.94
CA ASP A 360 8.58 -16.74 -29.77
C ASP A 360 8.24 -16.29 -31.20
#